data_AF-A0A366GF94-F1
#
_entry.id   AF-A0A366GF94-F1
#
_cell.length_a   1.000
_cell.length_b   1.000
_cell.length_c   1.000
_cell.angle_alpha   90.00
_cell.angle_beta   90.00
_cell.angle_gamma   90.00
#
_symmetry.space_group_name_H-M   'P 1'
#
loop_
_entity.id
_entity.type
_entity.pdbx_description
1 polymer ?
#
loop_
_entity_poly.entity_id
_entity_poly.type
_entity_poly.pdbx_seq_one_letter_code
_entity_poly.pdbx_strand_id
1 'polypeptide(L)'
;MANKFLKTATALTIMGTSLLGAGAFTAKADNTDSLKFNDVPANHWSTKAIYDLANRKVVAGYGNGQFGFGDNVTRGQVARMIYAYVKPADADASFKNPFTDIKGHMFEKEILALAKAGLVSGYGEGKYGPDDILTREQMAQVLTNAFKFKATTTTSFKDVDKNSWAYNAINALEENGVTSGTGGNMYSPQMHVTREQYSQFLYNSINVIEKETKPEEKPEVKPDPKPETKPEEKPEVKPDPKPETKPEEKPEVKPDPKPETKPEEKPEVKPDPKPETKPEEKPETKPEIKLPVGLNENLATKDMEFNQEAFNNNVTVQKLVTKEGQDIVSSINKKYNTNLKYSDVGVYVKLIDKDMYLPAGSIGAQFYVDATDKNNFEIAFLYNNKATVELTKKWVTFINPELNLDKEIQETVDAQVINNYTTQNHKVRIGHSTADKMMYIQVQSK
;
A
#
# COMPACT_ATOMS: atom_id res chain seq x y z
N MET A 1 -47.37 -17.73 -22.59
CA MET A 1 -46.21 -17.48 -23.47
C MET A 1 -45.16 -16.72 -22.66
N ALA A 2 -43.88 -16.96 -22.88
CA ALA A 2 -42.80 -16.48 -21.98
C ALA A 2 -42.18 -15.15 -22.41
N ASN A 3 -41.63 -14.42 -21.44
CA ASN A 3 -40.97 -13.12 -21.63
C ASN A 3 -39.72 -13.24 -22.53
N LYS A 4 -39.54 -12.31 -23.46
CA LYS A 4 -38.34 -12.22 -24.31
C LYS A 4 -37.47 -11.02 -23.88
N PHE A 5 -36.66 -11.21 -22.84
CA PHE A 5 -35.65 -10.23 -22.43
C PHE A 5 -34.59 -10.05 -23.53
N LEU A 6 -34.48 -8.83 -24.07
CA LEU A 6 -33.51 -8.51 -25.09
C LEU A 6 -32.15 -8.12 -24.45
N LYS A 7 -31.23 -9.08 -24.36
CA LYS A 7 -29.85 -8.81 -23.91
C LYS A 7 -29.03 -8.22 -25.07
N THR A 8 -29.03 -6.88 -25.18
CA THR A 8 -28.12 -6.17 -26.09
C THR A 8 -26.69 -6.17 -25.53
N ALA A 9 -25.95 -7.23 -25.79
CA ALA A 9 -24.53 -7.32 -25.49
C ALA A 9 -23.72 -6.54 -26.54
N THR A 10 -23.43 -5.27 -26.27
CA THR A 10 -22.56 -4.44 -27.12
C THR A 10 -21.10 -4.89 -26.97
N ALA A 11 -20.69 -5.90 -27.74
CA ALA A 11 -19.30 -6.29 -27.85
C ALA A 11 -18.50 -5.15 -28.52
N LEU A 12 -17.47 -4.62 -27.84
CA LEU A 12 -16.50 -3.74 -28.47
C LEU A 12 -15.58 -4.59 -29.37
N THR A 13 -15.98 -4.75 -30.62
CA THR A 13 -15.13 -5.39 -31.63
C THR A 13 -13.92 -4.51 -31.91
N ILE A 14 -12.75 -4.89 -31.40
CA ILE A 14 -11.47 -4.26 -31.73
C ILE A 14 -11.11 -4.65 -33.17
N MET A 15 -11.69 -3.96 -34.15
CA MET A 15 -11.33 -4.12 -35.56
C MET A 15 -9.97 -3.46 -35.82
N GLY A 16 -8.92 -4.26 -35.82
CA GLY A 16 -7.61 -3.86 -36.31
C GLY A 16 -7.64 -3.62 -37.82
N THR A 17 -7.92 -2.39 -38.24
CA THR A 17 -7.89 -1.98 -39.65
C THR A 17 -6.52 -1.44 -40.05
N SER A 18 -5.69 -2.33 -40.59
CA SER A 18 -4.45 -1.95 -41.29
C SER A 18 -4.76 -1.21 -42.58
N LEU A 19 -4.47 0.10 -42.62
CA LEU A 19 -4.56 0.93 -43.82
C LEU A 19 -3.21 1.57 -44.13
N LEU A 20 -2.50 0.97 -45.09
CA LEU A 20 -1.27 1.52 -45.66
C LEU A 20 -1.62 2.70 -46.57
N GLY A 21 -1.37 3.92 -46.09
CA GLY A 21 -1.48 5.16 -46.88
C GLY A 21 -0.12 5.84 -46.99
N ALA A 22 0.54 5.73 -48.15
CA ALA A 22 1.83 6.38 -48.38
C ALA A 22 1.65 7.89 -48.60
N GLY A 23 1.90 8.68 -47.56
CA GLY A 23 1.92 10.15 -47.62
C GLY A 23 3.07 10.69 -46.78
N ALA A 24 3.92 11.53 -47.38
CA ALA A 24 5.19 11.93 -46.77
C ALA A 24 5.00 12.95 -45.63
N PHE A 25 4.94 12.45 -44.39
CA PHE A 25 5.29 13.23 -43.20
C PHE A 25 6.72 12.89 -42.80
N THR A 26 7.55 13.91 -42.59
CA THR A 26 8.93 13.73 -42.10
C THR A 26 8.90 13.11 -40.71
N ALA A 27 9.27 11.84 -40.62
CA ALA A 27 9.38 11.13 -39.35
C ALA A 27 10.50 11.73 -38.50
N LYS A 28 10.15 12.71 -37.66
CA LYS A 28 10.95 13.09 -36.50
C LYS A 28 10.96 11.86 -35.61
N ALA A 29 12.14 11.33 -35.29
CA ALA A 29 12.25 10.13 -34.48
C ALA A 29 11.74 10.42 -33.05
N ASP A 30 10.56 9.89 -32.71
CA ASP A 30 10.03 9.95 -31.36
C ASP A 30 10.88 9.02 -30.48
N ASN A 31 11.68 9.63 -29.59
CA ASN A 31 12.53 8.90 -28.65
C ASN A 31 11.69 8.09 -27.66
N THR A 32 11.46 6.81 -27.95
CA THR A 32 10.87 5.85 -27.00
C THR A 32 11.79 5.52 -25.81
N ASP A 33 13.00 6.09 -25.79
CA ASP A 33 14.02 5.95 -24.74
C ASP A 33 13.94 7.04 -23.66
N SER A 34 13.04 8.04 -23.80
CA SER A 34 12.98 9.21 -22.91
C SER A 34 11.77 9.27 -21.96
N LEU A 35 10.93 8.23 -21.91
CA LEU A 35 9.72 8.22 -21.08
C LEU A 35 10.05 7.79 -19.63
N LYS A 36 10.82 8.63 -18.93
CA LYS A 36 11.21 8.46 -17.52
C LYS A 36 10.64 9.60 -16.66
N PHE A 37 10.05 9.23 -15.53
CA PHE A 37 9.62 10.16 -14.49
C PHE A 37 10.70 10.27 -13.39
N ASN A 38 10.98 11.49 -12.95
CA ASN A 38 12.05 11.84 -11.99
C ASN A 38 11.69 11.49 -10.54
N ASP A 39 10.40 11.37 -10.26
CA ASP A 39 9.77 11.11 -8.96
C ASP A 39 9.33 9.65 -8.76
N VAL A 40 9.37 8.81 -9.80
CA VAL A 40 9.01 7.39 -9.72
C VAL A 40 10.26 6.55 -9.39
N PRO A 41 10.39 5.94 -8.18
CA PRO A 41 11.58 5.22 -7.79
C PRO A 41 11.69 3.88 -8.55
N ALA A 42 12.81 3.64 -9.24
CA ALA A 42 12.95 2.54 -10.19
C ALA A 42 12.59 1.12 -9.68
N ASN A 43 12.74 0.87 -8.37
CA ASN A 43 12.48 -0.42 -7.73
C ASN A 43 11.15 -0.47 -6.94
N HIS A 44 10.29 0.55 -7.04
CA HIS A 44 9.00 0.56 -6.34
C HIS A 44 7.98 -0.38 -7.03
N TRP A 45 7.08 -1.01 -6.27
CA TRP A 45 6.15 -2.03 -6.77
C TRP A 45 5.23 -1.51 -7.90
N SER A 46 4.77 -0.26 -7.80
CA SER A 46 3.93 0.39 -8.81
C SER A 46 4.65 0.83 -10.10
N THR A 47 5.99 0.80 -10.12
CA THR A 47 6.80 1.34 -11.24
C THR A 47 6.44 0.70 -12.58
N LYS A 48 6.28 -0.63 -12.58
CA LYS A 48 5.90 -1.40 -13.77
C LYS A 48 4.50 -1.01 -14.28
N ALA A 49 3.56 -0.79 -13.38
CA ALA A 49 2.22 -0.33 -13.74
C ALA A 49 2.23 1.09 -14.32
N ILE A 50 2.96 2.03 -13.71
CA ILE A 50 3.08 3.41 -14.19
C ILE A 50 3.62 3.45 -15.63
N TYR A 51 4.75 2.80 -15.89
CA TYR A 51 5.39 2.87 -17.21
C TYR A 51 4.64 2.08 -18.29
N ASP A 52 4.02 0.93 -17.96
CA ASP A 52 3.12 0.22 -18.87
C ASP A 52 1.92 1.10 -19.28
N LEU A 53 1.23 1.69 -18.30
CA LEU A 53 0.09 2.58 -18.56
C LEU A 53 0.48 3.87 -19.29
N ALA A 54 1.68 4.40 -19.05
CA ALA A 54 2.19 5.58 -19.75
C ALA A 54 2.52 5.27 -21.22
N ASN A 55 3.16 4.12 -21.49
CA ASN A 55 3.42 3.63 -22.85
C ASN A 55 2.11 3.33 -23.61
N ARG A 56 1.08 2.81 -22.92
CA ARG A 56 -0.29 2.65 -23.44
C ARG A 56 -1.05 3.98 -23.60
N LYS A 57 -0.46 5.12 -23.17
CA LYS A 57 -1.05 6.48 -23.17
C LYS A 57 -2.34 6.61 -22.33
N VAL A 58 -2.50 5.74 -21.34
CA VAL A 58 -3.64 5.70 -20.41
C VAL A 58 -3.43 6.70 -19.26
N VAL A 59 -2.25 6.67 -18.63
CA VAL A 59 -1.82 7.68 -17.64
C VAL A 59 -0.84 8.66 -18.25
N ALA A 60 -0.76 9.85 -17.66
CA ALA A 60 0.25 10.85 -17.95
C ALA A 60 0.70 11.52 -16.64
N GLY A 61 1.96 11.93 -16.60
CA GLY A 61 2.48 12.81 -15.55
C GLY A 61 2.01 14.26 -15.73
N TYR A 62 2.32 15.12 -14.77
CA TYR A 62 1.92 16.54 -14.79
C TYR A 62 2.73 17.41 -15.76
N GLY A 63 3.81 16.88 -16.33
CA GLY A 63 4.82 17.64 -17.08
C GLY A 63 6.14 17.71 -16.30
N ASN A 64 7.13 18.45 -16.82
CA ASN A 64 8.44 18.66 -16.16
C ASN A 64 9.18 17.37 -15.72
N GLY A 65 8.85 16.24 -16.34
CA GLY A 65 9.37 14.92 -15.95
C GLY A 65 8.81 14.37 -14.63
N GLN A 66 7.70 14.89 -14.10
CA GLN A 66 7.04 14.38 -12.89
C GLN A 66 5.79 13.55 -13.23
N PHE A 67 5.62 12.42 -12.55
CA PHE A 67 4.41 11.62 -12.56
C PHE A 67 3.35 12.16 -11.59
N GLY A 68 3.75 12.79 -10.49
CA GLY A 68 2.91 12.98 -9.31
C GLY A 68 2.85 11.69 -8.48
N PHE A 69 4.02 11.11 -8.18
CA PHE A 69 4.16 9.91 -7.36
C PHE A 69 3.97 10.24 -5.87
N GLY A 70 3.12 9.49 -5.16
CA GLY A 70 2.73 9.74 -3.78
C GLY A 70 1.59 10.76 -3.60
N ASP A 71 1.27 11.53 -4.65
CA ASP A 71 0.16 12.48 -4.62
C ASP A 71 -1.20 11.76 -4.63
N ASN A 72 -2.17 12.29 -3.88
CA ASN A 72 -3.55 11.83 -3.91
C ASN A 72 -4.18 12.04 -5.31
N VAL A 73 -4.90 11.04 -5.82
CA VAL A 73 -5.58 11.15 -7.13
C VAL A 73 -6.95 11.79 -6.98
N THR A 74 -7.27 12.78 -7.83
CA THR A 74 -8.63 13.36 -7.87
C THR A 74 -9.55 12.52 -8.74
N ARG A 75 -10.86 12.60 -8.47
CA ARG A 75 -11.91 11.91 -9.26
C ARG A 75 -11.88 12.29 -10.73
N GLY A 76 -11.58 13.54 -11.06
CA GLY A 76 -11.41 14.03 -12.43
C GLY A 76 -10.18 13.45 -13.13
N GLN A 77 -9.03 13.34 -12.43
CA GLN A 77 -7.86 12.65 -12.97
C GLN A 77 -8.17 11.18 -13.27
N VAL A 78 -8.91 10.52 -12.40
CA VAL A 78 -9.39 9.13 -12.58
C VAL A 78 -10.36 8.99 -13.75
N ALA A 79 -11.30 9.93 -13.93
CA ALA A 79 -12.15 9.98 -15.12
C ALA A 79 -11.29 10.08 -16.40
N ARG A 80 -10.26 10.94 -16.41
CA ARG A 80 -9.33 11.06 -17.54
C ARG A 80 -8.51 9.79 -17.82
N MET A 81 -8.17 9.00 -16.80
CA MET A 81 -7.47 7.72 -16.98
C MET A 81 -8.40 6.63 -17.53
N ILE A 82 -9.59 6.46 -16.96
CA ILE A 82 -10.57 5.46 -17.42
C ILE A 82 -11.05 5.77 -18.84
N TYR A 83 -11.31 7.04 -19.17
CA TYR A 83 -11.67 7.46 -20.52
C TYR A 83 -10.59 7.08 -21.56
N ALA A 84 -9.31 7.26 -21.24
CA ALA A 84 -8.22 6.94 -22.15
C ALA A 84 -8.05 5.43 -22.41
N TYR A 85 -8.41 4.58 -21.45
CA TYR A 85 -8.43 3.13 -21.64
C TYR A 85 -9.70 2.67 -22.37
N VAL A 86 -10.87 2.96 -21.81
CA VAL A 86 -12.18 2.45 -22.28
C VAL A 86 -12.63 3.10 -23.59
N LYS A 87 -12.22 4.34 -23.87
CA LYS A 87 -12.54 5.13 -25.07
C LYS A 87 -14.05 5.12 -25.40
N PRO A 88 -14.93 5.49 -24.45
CA PRO A 88 -16.36 5.58 -24.69
C PRO A 88 -16.67 6.63 -25.78
N ALA A 89 -17.83 6.50 -26.41
CA ALA A 89 -18.33 7.56 -27.29
C ALA A 89 -18.57 8.85 -26.48
N ASP A 90 -18.08 9.97 -27.02
CA ASP A 90 -18.20 11.28 -26.39
C ASP A 90 -19.66 11.69 -26.12
N ALA A 91 -19.87 12.58 -25.15
CA ALA A 91 -21.14 13.25 -24.98
C ALA A 91 -21.42 14.19 -26.16
N ASP A 92 -22.60 14.02 -26.76
CA ASP A 92 -23.13 14.86 -27.82
C ASP A 92 -24.18 15.83 -27.27
N ALA A 93 -24.68 16.75 -28.10
CA ALA A 93 -25.62 17.80 -27.68
C ALA A 93 -26.97 17.30 -27.12
N SER A 94 -27.34 16.02 -27.30
CA SER A 94 -28.52 15.43 -26.65
C SER A 94 -28.27 14.97 -25.21
N PHE A 95 -27.01 14.74 -24.82
CA PHE A 95 -26.66 14.35 -23.47
C PHE A 95 -26.61 15.56 -22.54
N LYS A 96 -27.72 15.81 -21.84
CA LYS A 96 -27.80 16.86 -20.82
C LYS A 96 -26.80 16.57 -19.68
N ASN A 97 -25.82 17.47 -19.50
CA ASN A 97 -24.90 17.45 -18.37
C ASN A 97 -25.69 17.36 -17.03
N PRO A 98 -25.51 16.30 -16.22
CA PRO A 98 -26.18 16.15 -14.93
C PRO A 98 -25.44 16.83 -13.77
N PHE A 99 -24.26 17.40 -14.01
CA PHE A 99 -23.35 17.96 -13.01
C PHE A 99 -23.19 19.47 -13.16
N THR A 100 -23.22 20.18 -12.03
CA THR A 100 -23.18 21.65 -11.94
C THR A 100 -21.78 22.21 -11.76
N ASP A 101 -20.85 21.36 -11.32
CA ASP A 101 -19.52 21.68 -10.79
C ASP A 101 -18.36 21.33 -11.75
N ILE A 102 -18.65 20.72 -12.90
CA ILE A 102 -17.63 20.36 -13.91
C ILE A 102 -17.54 21.36 -15.07
N LYS A 103 -18.39 22.39 -15.12
CA LYS A 103 -18.47 23.28 -16.29
C LYS A 103 -17.20 24.13 -16.43
N GLY A 104 -16.48 23.95 -17.53
CA GLY A 104 -15.16 24.57 -17.76
C GLY A 104 -14.01 23.86 -17.05
N HIS A 105 -14.26 22.71 -16.41
CA HIS A 105 -13.21 21.90 -15.79
C HIS A 105 -12.36 21.18 -16.85
N MET A 106 -11.06 21.01 -16.61
CA MET A 106 -10.13 20.41 -17.58
C MET A 106 -10.42 18.95 -17.96
N PHE A 107 -11.34 18.29 -17.24
CA PHE A 107 -11.80 16.92 -17.47
C PHE A 107 -13.31 16.84 -17.73
N GLU A 108 -13.99 17.96 -18.02
CA GLU A 108 -15.44 18.00 -18.27
C GLU A 108 -15.85 16.99 -19.35
N LYS A 109 -15.08 16.91 -20.44
CA LYS A 109 -15.33 16.01 -21.56
C LYS A 109 -15.34 14.54 -21.13
N GLU A 110 -14.30 14.11 -20.44
CA GLU A 110 -14.10 12.73 -20.01
C GLU A 110 -15.14 12.31 -18.96
N ILE A 111 -15.46 13.21 -18.01
CA ILE A 111 -16.51 12.98 -17.01
C ILE A 111 -17.87 12.80 -17.70
N LEU A 112 -18.22 13.65 -18.66
CA LEU A 112 -19.47 13.56 -19.42
C LEU A 112 -19.57 12.29 -20.25
N ALA A 113 -18.51 11.90 -20.96
CA ALA A 113 -18.48 10.68 -21.77
C ALA A 113 -18.61 9.41 -20.90
N LEU A 114 -17.94 9.37 -19.74
CA LEU A 114 -18.05 8.25 -18.80
C LEU A 114 -19.41 8.21 -18.09
N ALA A 115 -20.04 9.36 -17.80
CA ALA A 115 -21.38 9.42 -17.25
C ALA A 115 -22.44 8.96 -18.27
N LYS A 116 -22.32 9.39 -19.54
CA LYS A 116 -23.13 8.90 -20.66
C LYS A 116 -23.00 7.39 -20.86
N ALA A 117 -21.81 6.83 -20.65
CA ALA A 117 -21.55 5.39 -20.70
C ALA A 117 -21.96 4.62 -19.42
N GLY A 118 -22.49 5.29 -18.39
CA GLY A 118 -22.89 4.68 -17.12
C GLY A 118 -21.72 4.09 -16.31
N LEU A 119 -20.52 4.67 -16.44
CA LEU A 119 -19.29 4.18 -15.81
C LEU A 119 -18.94 4.95 -14.53
N VAL A 120 -19.25 6.24 -14.47
CA VAL A 120 -19.03 7.09 -13.28
C VAL A 120 -20.33 7.79 -12.85
N SER A 121 -20.43 8.10 -11.57
CA SER A 121 -21.51 8.86 -10.98
C SER A 121 -20.96 9.98 -10.08
N GLY A 122 -21.78 11.02 -9.90
CA GLY A 122 -21.57 12.04 -8.87
C GLY A 122 -22.02 11.57 -7.49
N TYR A 123 -21.94 12.46 -6.50
CA TYR A 123 -22.35 12.20 -5.11
C TYR A 123 -23.87 12.24 -4.90
N GLY A 124 -24.59 12.88 -5.82
CA GLY A 124 -25.99 13.31 -5.64
C GLY A 124 -26.12 14.78 -6.02
N GLU A 125 -27.32 15.34 -5.88
CA GLU A 125 -27.63 16.80 -5.96
C GLU A 125 -27.11 17.56 -7.20
N GLY A 126 -26.69 16.85 -8.25
CA GLY A 126 -26.05 17.42 -9.42
C GLY A 126 -24.60 17.86 -9.18
N LYS A 127 -23.83 17.18 -8.34
CA LYS A 127 -22.37 17.37 -8.16
C LYS A 127 -21.57 16.11 -8.50
N TYR A 128 -20.45 16.30 -9.19
CA TYR A 128 -19.47 15.25 -9.48
C TYR A 128 -18.27 15.25 -8.53
N GLY A 129 -17.81 16.42 -8.06
CA GLY A 129 -16.57 16.58 -7.32
C GLY A 129 -15.33 16.21 -8.14
N PRO A 130 -14.94 17.00 -9.17
CA PRO A 130 -13.82 16.65 -10.06
C PRO A 130 -12.44 16.78 -9.40
N ASP A 131 -12.30 17.72 -8.47
CA ASP A 131 -11.05 17.97 -7.72
C ASP A 131 -10.98 17.22 -6.39
N ASP A 132 -12.09 16.65 -5.94
CA ASP A 132 -12.16 15.86 -4.71
C ASP A 132 -11.32 14.58 -4.82
N ILE A 133 -10.64 14.23 -3.72
CA ILE A 133 -9.75 13.08 -3.64
C ILE A 133 -10.55 11.78 -3.63
N LEU A 134 -10.09 10.79 -4.39
CA LEU A 134 -10.75 9.49 -4.51
C LEU A 134 -10.47 8.60 -3.29
N THR A 135 -11.53 8.12 -2.62
CA THR A 135 -11.42 7.07 -1.59
C THR A 135 -11.30 5.67 -2.20
N ARG A 136 -10.79 4.69 -1.44
CA ARG A 136 -10.65 3.29 -1.89
C ARG A 136 -11.98 2.66 -2.31
N GLU A 137 -13.08 2.95 -1.61
CA GLU A 137 -14.41 2.47 -2.01
C GLU A 137 -14.92 3.09 -3.33
N GLN A 138 -14.62 4.36 -3.59
CA GLN A 138 -14.95 5.01 -4.86
C GLN A 138 -14.08 4.47 -6.01
N MET A 139 -12.80 4.21 -5.74
CA MET A 139 -11.89 3.52 -6.65
C MET A 139 -12.41 2.13 -7.01
N ALA A 140 -12.91 1.36 -6.03
CA ALA A 140 -13.54 0.07 -6.27
C ALA A 140 -14.73 0.20 -7.23
N GLN A 141 -15.69 1.07 -6.92
CA GLN A 141 -16.88 1.22 -7.77
C GLN A 141 -16.53 1.63 -9.21
N VAL A 142 -15.60 2.57 -9.40
CA VAL A 142 -15.20 3.04 -10.75
C VAL A 142 -14.53 1.92 -11.55
N LEU A 143 -13.66 1.11 -10.94
CA LEU A 143 -13.02 -0.02 -11.63
C LEU A 143 -14.01 -1.16 -11.91
N THR A 144 -14.84 -1.57 -10.95
CA THR A 144 -15.92 -2.55 -11.18
C THR A 144 -16.87 -2.10 -12.29
N ASN A 145 -17.23 -0.81 -12.33
CA ASN A 145 -18.07 -0.25 -13.38
C ASN A 145 -17.38 -0.23 -14.74
N ALA A 146 -16.10 0.13 -14.82
CA ALA A 146 -15.35 0.24 -16.08
C ALA A 146 -15.07 -1.15 -16.69
N PHE A 147 -14.59 -2.09 -15.88
CA PHE A 147 -14.14 -3.42 -16.31
C PHE A 147 -15.25 -4.49 -16.27
N LYS A 148 -16.44 -4.14 -15.77
CA LYS A 148 -17.62 -5.02 -15.64
C LYS A 148 -17.39 -6.28 -14.78
N PHE A 149 -16.46 -6.19 -13.84
CA PHE A 149 -16.21 -7.22 -12.84
C PHE A 149 -17.47 -7.54 -12.04
N LYS A 150 -17.53 -8.76 -11.51
CA LYS A 150 -18.62 -9.26 -10.68
C LYS A 150 -18.03 -9.85 -9.41
N ALA A 151 -18.78 -9.78 -8.32
CA ALA A 151 -18.55 -10.61 -7.16
C ALA A 151 -19.39 -11.88 -7.30
N THR A 152 -18.76 -13.04 -7.14
CA THR A 152 -19.42 -14.32 -6.84
C THR A 152 -19.17 -14.77 -5.41
N THR A 153 -18.16 -14.19 -4.76
CA THR A 153 -17.72 -14.40 -3.39
C THR A 153 -18.05 -13.20 -2.48
N THR A 154 -17.78 -13.33 -1.19
CA THR A 154 -17.90 -12.26 -0.19
C THR A 154 -16.57 -12.02 0.49
N THR A 155 -16.18 -10.76 0.63
CA THR A 155 -14.97 -10.36 1.35
C THR A 155 -14.95 -10.86 2.80
N SER A 156 -13.74 -10.99 3.35
CA SER A 156 -13.52 -11.23 4.77
C SER A 156 -13.06 -9.99 5.55
N PHE A 157 -12.84 -8.84 4.89
CA PHE A 157 -12.36 -7.60 5.54
C PHE A 157 -13.30 -7.13 6.66
N LYS A 158 -12.74 -6.81 7.83
CA LYS A 158 -13.51 -6.51 9.06
C LYS A 158 -14.20 -5.14 9.06
N ASP A 159 -13.69 -4.20 8.26
CA ASP A 159 -14.12 -2.80 8.16
C ASP A 159 -15.03 -2.54 6.95
N VAL A 160 -15.52 -3.60 6.30
CA VAL A 160 -16.39 -3.54 5.11
C VAL A 160 -17.80 -4.01 5.48
N ASP A 161 -18.71 -3.06 5.70
CA ASP A 161 -20.13 -3.36 5.95
C ASP A 161 -20.78 -4.03 4.73
N LYS A 162 -21.52 -5.11 4.98
CA LYS A 162 -22.31 -5.87 3.99
C LYS A 162 -23.45 -5.06 3.39
N ASN A 163 -23.87 -3.99 4.05
CA ASN A 163 -24.86 -3.04 3.58
C ASN A 163 -24.25 -1.82 2.87
N SER A 164 -22.90 -1.72 2.82
CA SER A 164 -22.23 -0.61 2.11
C SER A 164 -22.54 -0.65 0.63
N TRP A 165 -22.78 0.53 0.05
CA TRP A 165 -22.99 0.75 -1.37
C TRP A 165 -21.84 0.16 -2.23
N ALA A 166 -20.62 0.18 -1.71
CA ALA A 166 -19.42 -0.32 -2.38
C ALA A 166 -19.12 -1.81 -2.11
N TYR A 167 -19.88 -2.50 -1.25
CA TYR A 167 -19.60 -3.89 -0.83
C TYR A 167 -19.33 -4.84 -2.00
N ASN A 168 -20.21 -4.84 -3.00
CA ASN A 168 -20.09 -5.70 -4.17
C ASN A 168 -18.92 -5.30 -5.09
N ALA A 169 -18.52 -4.03 -5.11
CA ALA A 169 -17.36 -3.57 -5.88
C ALA A 169 -16.04 -3.97 -5.20
N ILE A 170 -15.97 -3.86 -3.87
CA ILE A 170 -14.83 -4.32 -3.05
C ILE A 170 -14.63 -5.83 -3.22
N ASN A 171 -15.70 -6.63 -3.04
CA ASN A 171 -15.67 -8.07 -3.29
C ASN A 171 -15.16 -8.40 -4.71
N ALA A 172 -15.69 -7.71 -5.73
CA ALA A 172 -15.30 -7.94 -7.12
C ALA A 172 -13.81 -7.64 -7.38
N LEU A 173 -13.24 -6.59 -6.76
CA LEU A 173 -11.81 -6.29 -6.90
C LEU A 173 -10.91 -7.25 -6.12
N GLU A 174 -11.36 -7.78 -4.97
CA GLU A 174 -10.63 -8.80 -4.21
C GLU A 174 -10.61 -10.13 -4.97
N GLU A 175 -11.78 -10.60 -5.44
CA GLU A 175 -11.97 -11.84 -6.20
C GLU A 175 -11.17 -11.87 -7.51
N ASN A 176 -11.06 -10.72 -8.19
CA ASN A 176 -10.27 -10.58 -9.42
C ASN A 176 -8.78 -10.27 -9.14
N GLY A 177 -8.31 -10.32 -7.89
CA GLY A 177 -6.91 -10.09 -7.52
C GLY A 177 -6.41 -8.67 -7.78
N VAL A 178 -7.32 -7.70 -7.93
CA VAL A 178 -6.99 -6.29 -8.16
C VAL A 178 -6.49 -5.64 -6.86
N THR A 179 -7.05 -6.02 -5.71
CA THR A 179 -6.70 -5.48 -4.38
C THR A 179 -6.61 -6.57 -3.31
N SER A 180 -5.70 -6.40 -2.36
CA SER A 180 -5.46 -7.31 -1.22
C SER A 180 -5.73 -6.66 0.15
N GLY A 181 -6.40 -5.50 0.17
CA GLY A 181 -6.62 -4.70 1.39
C GLY A 181 -5.40 -3.88 1.82
N THR A 182 -5.37 -3.50 3.09
CA THR A 182 -4.33 -2.63 3.72
C THR A 182 -3.56 -3.34 4.85
N GLY A 183 -3.77 -4.64 5.04
CA GLY A 183 -3.24 -5.42 6.16
C GLY A 183 -4.24 -5.57 7.31
N GLY A 184 -3.91 -6.33 8.36
CA GLY A 184 -4.77 -6.52 9.55
C GLY A 184 -6.14 -7.21 9.32
N ASN A 185 -6.37 -7.69 8.10
CA ASN A 185 -7.68 -8.03 7.54
C ASN A 185 -8.65 -6.82 7.44
N MET A 186 -8.12 -5.69 6.96
CA MET A 186 -8.83 -4.44 6.66
C MET A 186 -8.74 -4.09 5.18
N TYR A 187 -9.76 -3.41 4.67
CA TYR A 187 -9.79 -2.80 3.33
C TYR A 187 -9.45 -1.31 3.34
N SER A 188 -9.76 -0.62 4.43
CA SER A 188 -9.79 0.84 4.61
C SER A 188 -10.64 1.59 3.55
N PRO A 189 -11.97 1.42 3.52
CA PRO A 189 -12.85 1.99 2.48
C PRO A 189 -12.68 3.51 2.26
N GLN A 190 -12.58 4.27 3.35
CA GLN A 190 -12.50 5.74 3.34
C GLN A 190 -11.08 6.30 3.15
N MET A 191 -10.05 5.45 3.14
CA MET A 191 -8.67 5.91 2.90
C MET A 191 -8.54 6.46 1.47
N HIS A 192 -7.82 7.57 1.34
CA HIS A 192 -7.53 8.19 0.04
C HIS A 192 -6.56 7.34 -0.79
N VAL A 193 -6.72 7.38 -2.11
CA VAL A 193 -5.87 6.64 -3.07
C VAL A 193 -4.85 7.58 -3.69
N THR A 194 -3.58 7.20 -3.68
CA THR A 194 -2.50 7.91 -4.38
C THR A 194 -2.44 7.53 -5.87
N ARG A 195 -1.83 8.37 -6.70
CA ARG A 195 -1.76 8.18 -8.16
C ARG A 195 -1.04 6.89 -8.56
N GLU A 196 -0.01 6.48 -7.83
CA GLU A 196 0.70 5.22 -8.08
C GLU A 196 -0.08 3.99 -7.59
N GLN A 197 -0.81 4.10 -6.47
CA GLN A 197 -1.77 3.06 -6.05
C GLN A 197 -2.88 2.89 -7.10
N TYR A 198 -3.49 3.99 -7.54
CA TYR A 198 -4.53 3.96 -8.56
C TYR A 198 -4.01 3.36 -9.88
N SER A 199 -2.79 3.72 -10.27
CA SER A 199 -2.13 3.13 -11.45
C SER A 199 -1.94 1.63 -11.32
N GLN A 200 -1.58 1.12 -10.13
CA GLN A 200 -1.50 -0.33 -9.91
C GLN A 200 -2.87 -1.00 -9.96
N PHE A 201 -3.92 -0.42 -9.37
CA PHE A 201 -5.27 -0.99 -9.42
C PHE A 201 -5.83 -0.99 -10.85
N LEU A 202 -5.60 0.07 -11.62
CA LEU A 202 -5.95 0.15 -13.03
C LEU A 202 -5.16 -0.87 -13.88
N TYR A 203 -3.85 -0.98 -13.68
CA TYR A 203 -3.01 -1.96 -14.36
C TYR A 203 -3.45 -3.39 -14.04
N ASN A 204 -3.67 -3.73 -12.76
CA ASN A 204 -4.21 -5.03 -12.36
C ASN A 204 -5.54 -5.33 -13.07
N SER A 205 -6.47 -4.37 -13.08
CA SER A 205 -7.78 -4.50 -13.74
C SER A 205 -7.66 -4.80 -15.25
N ILE A 206 -6.73 -4.14 -15.93
CA ILE A 206 -6.43 -4.37 -17.35
C ILE A 206 -5.87 -5.79 -17.56
N ASN A 207 -4.91 -6.23 -16.73
CA ASN A 207 -4.32 -7.56 -16.83
C ASN A 207 -5.33 -8.70 -16.59
N VAL A 208 -6.43 -8.46 -15.87
CA VAL A 208 -7.50 -9.46 -15.71
C VAL A 208 -8.21 -9.67 -17.05
N ILE A 209 -8.75 -8.61 -17.65
CA ILE A 209 -9.51 -8.75 -18.91
C ILE A 209 -8.61 -9.10 -20.11
N GLU A 210 -7.33 -8.73 -20.09
CA GLU A 210 -6.35 -9.16 -21.11
C GLU A 210 -5.98 -10.65 -21.00
N LYS A 211 -6.11 -11.26 -19.81
CA LYS A 211 -6.04 -12.73 -19.66
C LYS A 211 -7.31 -13.41 -20.14
N GLU A 212 -8.49 -12.91 -19.75
CA GLU A 212 -9.78 -13.49 -20.16
C GLU A 212 -10.03 -13.43 -21.68
N THR A 213 -9.44 -12.45 -22.38
CA THR A 213 -9.62 -12.26 -23.83
C THR A 213 -8.52 -12.90 -24.69
N LYS A 214 -7.39 -13.32 -24.12
CA LYS A 214 -6.40 -14.13 -24.84
C LYS A 214 -6.83 -15.61 -24.78
N PRO A 215 -6.94 -16.32 -25.92
CA PRO A 215 -7.12 -17.77 -25.89
C PRO A 215 -5.99 -18.43 -25.10
N GLU A 216 -6.32 -19.37 -24.21
CA GLU A 216 -5.32 -20.21 -23.57
C GLU A 216 -4.62 -21.04 -24.66
N GLU A 217 -3.33 -20.78 -24.89
CA GLU A 217 -2.44 -21.71 -25.57
C GLU A 217 -2.28 -22.94 -24.67
N LYS A 218 -3.23 -23.86 -24.79
CA LYS A 218 -3.19 -25.19 -24.20
C LYS A 218 -1.79 -25.78 -24.48
N PRO A 219 -1.01 -26.15 -23.46
CA PRO A 219 0.36 -26.60 -23.67
C PRO A 219 0.35 -27.82 -24.59
N GLU A 220 1.15 -27.77 -25.66
CA GLU A 220 1.35 -28.93 -26.52
C GLU A 220 1.91 -30.09 -25.68
N VAL A 221 1.09 -31.12 -25.49
CA VAL A 221 1.55 -32.40 -24.98
C VAL A 221 2.43 -33.01 -26.08
N LYS A 222 3.74 -32.74 -25.99
CA LYS A 222 4.74 -33.51 -26.75
C LYS A 222 4.51 -34.99 -26.44
N PRO A 223 4.28 -35.85 -27.45
CA PRO A 223 4.12 -37.27 -27.20
C PRO A 223 5.39 -37.84 -26.56
N ASP A 224 5.25 -38.56 -25.46
CA ASP A 224 6.35 -39.33 -24.89
C ASP A 224 6.89 -40.33 -25.92
N PRO A 225 8.21 -40.40 -26.15
CA PRO A 225 8.79 -41.44 -27.00
C PRO A 225 8.54 -42.82 -26.40
N LYS A 226 7.69 -43.61 -27.05
CA LYS A 226 7.44 -45.00 -26.68
C LYS A 226 8.74 -45.82 -26.79
N PRO A 227 9.06 -46.74 -25.86
CA PRO A 227 10.35 -47.40 -25.85
C PRO A 227 10.53 -48.33 -27.07
N GLU A 228 11.67 -48.20 -27.76
CA GLU A 228 12.15 -49.19 -28.73
C GLU A 228 13.21 -50.09 -28.09
N THR A 229 13.08 -51.41 -28.31
CA THR A 229 13.92 -52.44 -27.68
C THR A 229 14.86 -53.11 -28.69
N LYS A 230 16.17 -53.01 -28.49
CA LYS A 230 17.17 -53.97 -29.02
C LYS A 230 18.49 -53.92 -28.21
N PRO A 231 19.46 -54.84 -28.38
CA PRO A 231 19.74 -55.82 -27.32
C PRO A 231 21.16 -55.74 -26.73
N GLU A 232 21.47 -56.74 -25.90
CA GLU A 232 22.66 -56.91 -25.06
C GLU A 232 24.01 -56.90 -25.79
N GLU A 233 25.06 -56.50 -25.07
CA GLU A 233 26.37 -57.18 -25.12
C GLU A 233 27.09 -57.09 -23.76
N LYS A 234 28.01 -58.03 -23.45
CA LYS A 234 28.54 -58.26 -22.09
C LYS A 234 29.98 -58.82 -22.06
N PRO A 235 30.96 -58.07 -21.53
CA PRO A 235 32.00 -58.64 -20.64
C PRO A 235 32.55 -57.70 -19.54
N GLU A 236 33.34 -58.09 -18.52
CA GLU A 236 33.29 -59.24 -17.57
C GLU A 236 34.18 -58.96 -16.32
N VAL A 237 33.63 -59.22 -15.11
CA VAL A 237 34.22 -59.94 -13.95
C VAL A 237 35.67 -59.64 -13.42
N LYS A 238 35.77 -59.47 -12.07
CA LYS A 238 36.92 -59.71 -11.10
C LYS A 238 37.80 -58.51 -10.60
N PRO A 239 38.51 -58.62 -9.43
CA PRO A 239 38.33 -57.61 -8.34
C PRO A 239 39.58 -57.19 -7.49
N ASP A 240 39.37 -56.29 -6.51
CA ASP A 240 40.15 -56.07 -5.25
C ASP A 240 41.64 -55.62 -5.35
N PRO A 241 42.31 -55.05 -4.30
CA PRO A 241 42.04 -55.17 -2.85
C PRO A 241 42.22 -53.90 -1.94
N LYS A 242 42.08 -54.13 -0.63
CA LYS A 242 42.42 -53.32 0.58
C LYS A 242 43.88 -52.80 0.63
N PRO A 243 44.25 -51.76 1.44
CA PRO A 243 44.41 -51.86 2.93
C PRO A 243 44.01 -50.58 3.73
N GLU A 244 43.62 -50.63 5.02
CA GLU A 244 44.35 -50.21 6.28
C GLU A 244 44.47 -48.66 6.53
N THR A 245 44.55 -48.10 7.76
CA THR A 245 44.71 -48.62 9.15
C THR A 245 44.01 -47.73 10.23
N LYS A 246 44.02 -48.20 11.50
CA LYS A 246 43.60 -47.58 12.81
C LYS A 246 44.74 -46.64 13.37
N PRO A 247 44.75 -46.01 14.59
CA PRO A 247 43.78 -46.05 15.70
C PRO A 247 43.58 -44.79 16.64
N GLU A 248 42.81 -45.03 17.73
CA GLU A 248 42.81 -44.38 19.08
C GLU A 248 42.10 -43.00 19.26
N GLU A 249 41.42 -42.68 20.39
CA GLU A 249 41.11 -43.45 21.64
C GLU A 249 39.73 -43.09 22.29
N LYS A 250 39.38 -43.73 23.42
CA LYS A 250 38.14 -43.66 24.27
C LYS A 250 38.60 -43.47 25.76
N PRO A 251 37.81 -43.58 26.89
CA PRO A 251 36.43 -44.09 27.09
C PRO A 251 35.45 -43.34 28.07
N GLU A 252 34.16 -43.74 27.97
CA GLU A 252 33.01 -43.57 28.92
C GLU A 252 32.73 -42.16 29.52
N VAL A 253 31.74 -41.87 30.38
CA VAL A 253 30.66 -42.63 31.09
C VAL A 253 29.31 -41.92 30.78
N LYS A 254 28.09 -42.48 30.58
CA LYS A 254 27.26 -43.61 31.10
C LYS A 254 26.47 -43.35 32.42
N PRO A 255 25.26 -43.90 32.64
CA PRO A 255 24.03 -43.70 31.81
C PRO A 255 22.67 -43.66 32.58
N ASP A 256 21.60 -43.21 31.89
CA ASP A 256 20.19 -43.71 31.98
C ASP A 256 19.41 -43.61 33.34
N PRO A 257 18.09 -43.96 33.47
CA PRO A 257 17.16 -44.53 32.47
C PRO A 257 15.77 -43.84 32.31
N LYS A 258 15.03 -44.30 31.30
CA LYS A 258 13.57 -44.19 31.09
C LYS A 258 12.88 -45.49 31.58
N PRO A 259 11.57 -45.48 31.89
CA PRO A 259 10.70 -46.59 31.43
C PRO A 259 9.36 -46.14 30.84
N GLU A 260 8.58 -47.11 30.34
CA GLU A 260 7.39 -46.93 29.49
C GLU A 260 6.09 -47.26 30.27
N THR A 261 4.87 -47.00 29.75
CA THR A 261 4.08 -48.03 29.04
C THR A 261 2.75 -47.47 28.42
N LYS A 262 2.07 -48.29 27.63
CA LYS A 262 0.74 -48.18 26.97
C LYS A 262 -0.07 -49.45 27.41
N PRO A 263 -1.35 -49.76 27.04
CA PRO A 263 -2.46 -48.99 26.41
C PRO A 263 -3.88 -49.21 27.02
N GLU A 264 -4.92 -48.54 26.43
CA GLU A 264 -6.34 -48.98 26.27
C GLU A 264 -7.20 -49.27 27.56
N GLU A 265 -8.54 -49.22 27.61
CA GLU A 265 -9.61 -48.86 26.64
C GLU A 265 -10.84 -48.18 27.33
N LYS A 266 -12.00 -48.08 26.65
CA LYS A 266 -13.23 -47.30 26.99
C LYS A 266 -14.29 -48.13 27.75
N PRO A 267 -15.24 -47.50 28.48
CA PRO A 267 -16.63 -47.46 27.98
C PRO A 267 -17.41 -46.15 28.31
N GLU A 268 -18.67 -46.05 27.85
CA GLU A 268 -19.53 -44.84 27.95
C GLU A 268 -20.68 -44.97 28.95
N VAL A 269 -21.01 -43.88 29.68
CA VAL A 269 -22.36 -43.62 30.26
C VAL A 269 -22.68 -42.11 30.23
N LYS A 270 -23.95 -41.78 29.92
CA LYS A 270 -24.70 -40.52 30.18
C LYS A 270 -26.06 -40.94 30.78
N PRO A 271 -26.89 -40.07 31.42
CA PRO A 271 -26.92 -38.59 31.45
C PRO A 271 -26.70 -38.06 32.92
N ASP A 272 -27.02 -36.85 33.41
CA ASP A 272 -28.25 -36.01 33.36
C ASP A 272 -27.99 -34.51 33.73
N PRO A 273 -28.99 -33.59 33.72
CA PRO A 273 -28.75 -32.15 33.50
C PRO A 273 -28.59 -31.21 34.72
N LYS A 274 -27.68 -30.24 34.54
CA LYS A 274 -27.76 -28.79 34.83
C LYS A 274 -28.70 -28.28 35.95
N PRO A 275 -28.13 -27.56 36.93
CA PRO A 275 -28.70 -26.30 37.45
C PRO A 275 -28.04 -25.08 36.79
N GLU A 276 -28.80 -24.01 36.58
CA GLU A 276 -28.26 -22.75 36.06
C GLU A 276 -27.77 -21.83 37.19
N THR A 277 -26.45 -21.61 37.26
CA THR A 277 -25.86 -20.52 38.05
C THR A 277 -25.58 -19.32 37.16
N LYS A 278 -26.20 -18.19 37.52
CA LYS A 278 -26.00 -16.88 36.90
C LYS A 278 -24.52 -16.45 37.03
N PRO A 279 -23.84 -16.00 35.95
CA PRO A 279 -22.52 -15.40 36.07
C PRO A 279 -22.58 -14.12 36.92
N GLU A 280 -21.71 -14.02 37.92
CA GLU A 280 -21.40 -12.76 38.57
C GLU A 280 -20.44 -11.94 37.67
N GLU A 281 -20.57 -10.62 37.70
CA GLU A 281 -19.68 -9.74 36.95
C GLU A 281 -18.28 -9.78 37.55
N LYS A 282 -17.36 -10.48 36.86
CA LYS A 282 -15.93 -10.42 37.18
C LYS A 282 -15.44 -9.00 36.83
N PRO A 283 -14.82 -8.25 37.77
CA PRO A 283 -14.34 -6.91 37.49
C PRO A 283 -13.27 -6.95 36.38
N GLU A 284 -13.41 -6.07 35.39
CA GLU A 284 -12.44 -5.94 34.30
C GLU A 284 -11.11 -5.43 34.84
N THR A 285 -10.16 -6.34 35.05
CA THR A 285 -8.75 -6.00 35.27
C THR A 285 -8.20 -5.39 33.99
N LYS A 286 -8.20 -4.06 33.91
CA LYS A 286 -7.65 -3.28 32.79
C LYS A 286 -6.27 -3.83 32.40
N PRO A 287 -5.98 -4.06 31.10
CA PRO A 287 -4.67 -4.53 30.67
C PRO A 287 -3.52 -3.65 31.16
N GLU A 288 -2.48 -4.30 31.66
CA GLU A 288 -1.22 -3.69 32.07
C GLU A 288 -0.48 -3.18 30.82
N ILE A 289 -0.14 -1.88 30.80
CA ILE A 289 0.45 -1.23 29.62
C ILE A 289 1.92 -1.64 29.52
N LYS A 290 2.26 -2.46 28.51
CA LYS A 290 3.65 -2.78 28.20
C LYS A 290 4.31 -1.59 27.53
N LEU A 291 5.06 -0.81 28.30
CA LEU A 291 5.90 0.28 27.80
C LEU A 291 7.29 -0.25 27.37
N PRO A 292 8.00 0.42 26.44
CA PRO A 292 9.42 0.18 26.22
C PRO A 292 10.22 0.36 27.51
N VAL A 293 11.21 -0.50 27.74
CA VAL A 293 12.06 -0.44 28.94
C VAL A 293 12.77 0.91 29.01
N GLY A 294 12.52 1.67 30.08
CA GLY A 294 13.10 2.98 30.31
C GLY A 294 12.27 4.17 29.80
N LEU A 295 11.13 3.96 29.14
CA LEU A 295 10.19 5.04 28.83
C LEU A 295 9.48 5.52 30.11
N ASN A 296 9.51 6.82 30.38
CA ASN A 296 8.77 7.42 31.49
C ASN A 296 7.26 7.39 31.21
N GLU A 297 6.48 6.76 32.09
CA GLU A 297 5.02 6.64 31.98
C GLU A 297 4.32 8.01 31.79
N ASN A 298 4.88 9.07 32.37
CA ASN A 298 4.34 10.42 32.26
C ASN A 298 4.55 11.04 30.87
N LEU A 299 5.44 10.48 30.05
CA LEU A 299 5.60 10.83 28.63
C LEU A 299 4.87 9.86 27.69
N ALA A 300 4.29 8.76 28.19
CA ALA A 300 3.42 7.90 27.41
C ALA A 300 1.96 8.41 27.43
N THR A 301 1.15 7.97 26.47
CA THR A 301 -0.31 8.08 26.55
C THR A 301 -0.93 6.86 27.26
N LYS A 302 -2.19 6.96 27.70
CA LYS A 302 -2.90 5.88 28.45
C LYS A 302 -3.33 4.70 27.56
N ASP A 303 -3.14 4.89 26.27
CA ASP A 303 -3.64 4.19 25.09
C ASP A 303 -2.48 3.94 24.08
N MET A 304 -1.23 3.99 24.56
CA MET A 304 -0.02 3.87 23.73
C MET A 304 0.15 2.46 23.15
N GLU A 305 0.40 2.38 21.85
CA GLU A 305 0.78 1.15 21.15
C GLU A 305 2.29 0.88 21.31
N PHE A 306 2.67 -0.40 21.50
CA PHE A 306 4.07 -0.80 21.61
C PHE A 306 4.34 -2.10 20.85
N ASN A 307 5.12 -2.03 19.78
CA ASN A 307 5.59 -3.20 19.05
C ASN A 307 7.03 -3.55 19.49
N GLN A 308 7.12 -4.41 20.51
CA GLN A 308 8.37 -4.90 21.09
C GLN A 308 9.32 -5.53 20.05
N GLU A 309 8.82 -6.21 19.02
CA GLU A 309 9.65 -6.89 18.02
C GLU A 309 10.30 -5.87 17.07
N ALA A 310 9.50 -4.97 16.49
CA ALA A 310 10.01 -3.88 15.67
C ALA A 310 10.96 -2.97 16.46
N PHE A 311 10.63 -2.69 17.73
CA PHE A 311 11.49 -1.95 18.65
C PHE A 311 12.85 -2.62 18.85
N ASN A 312 12.87 -3.91 19.20
CA ASN A 312 14.11 -4.66 19.48
C ASN A 312 15.03 -4.74 18.25
N ASN A 313 14.45 -4.79 17.05
CA ASN A 313 15.19 -4.87 15.80
C ASN A 313 15.72 -3.50 15.30
N ASN A 314 15.35 -2.38 15.94
CA ASN A 314 15.62 -1.03 15.44
C ASN A 314 16.35 -0.13 16.45
N VAL A 315 17.67 -0.02 16.27
CA VAL A 315 18.55 0.82 17.12
C VAL A 315 18.23 2.32 17.05
N THR A 316 17.61 2.79 15.97
CA THR A 316 17.27 4.21 15.79
C THR A 316 16.02 4.56 16.59
N VAL A 317 15.00 3.71 16.51
CA VAL A 317 13.78 3.81 17.33
C VAL A 317 14.10 3.66 18.82
N GLN A 318 14.99 2.72 19.19
CA GLN A 318 15.52 2.62 20.55
C GLN A 318 16.18 3.92 21.02
N LYS A 319 17.00 4.56 20.19
CA LYS A 319 17.64 5.84 20.51
C LYS A 319 16.63 6.94 20.84
N LEU A 320 15.53 7.02 20.09
CA LEU A 320 14.47 8.04 20.26
C LEU A 320 13.67 7.92 21.56
N VAL A 321 13.69 6.77 22.24
CA VAL A 321 13.07 6.59 23.58
C VAL A 321 14.08 6.51 24.72
N THR A 322 15.38 6.68 24.46
CA THR A 322 16.38 6.84 25.54
C THR A 322 16.06 8.05 26.41
N LYS A 323 16.70 8.15 27.58
CA LYS A 323 16.58 9.35 28.44
C LYS A 323 16.90 10.64 27.68
N GLU A 324 17.89 10.65 26.78
CA GLU A 324 18.24 11.84 25.99
C GLU A 324 17.11 12.23 25.02
N GLY A 325 16.52 11.26 24.31
CA GLY A 325 15.34 11.48 23.47
C GLY A 325 14.13 12.01 24.25
N GLN A 326 13.86 11.43 25.41
CA GLN A 326 12.80 11.86 26.33
C GLN A 326 13.05 13.25 26.93
N ASP A 327 14.30 13.59 27.25
CA ASP A 327 14.69 14.92 27.74
C ASP A 327 14.51 15.98 26.65
N ILE A 328 14.76 15.65 25.37
CA ILE A 328 14.46 16.52 24.22
C ILE A 328 12.95 16.81 24.15
N VAL A 329 12.08 15.78 24.16
CA VAL A 329 10.60 15.97 24.14
C VAL A 329 10.14 16.80 25.34
N SER A 330 10.67 16.51 26.52
CA SER A 330 10.39 17.25 27.75
C SER A 330 10.81 18.72 27.67
N SER A 331 11.94 19.01 27.01
CA SER A 331 12.42 20.39 26.80
C SER A 331 11.51 21.18 25.84
N ILE A 332 11.00 20.54 24.78
CA ILE A 332 10.04 21.12 23.84
C ILE A 332 8.72 21.42 24.55
N ASN A 333 8.16 20.43 25.27
CA ASN A 333 6.93 20.59 26.06
C ASN A 333 7.03 21.75 27.05
N LYS A 334 8.12 21.84 27.81
CA LYS A 334 8.37 22.95 28.74
C LYS A 334 8.54 24.30 28.04
N LYS A 335 9.17 24.34 26.86
CA LYS A 335 9.47 25.59 26.13
C LYS A 335 8.24 26.16 25.40
N TYR A 336 7.36 25.31 24.90
CA TYR A 336 6.21 25.70 24.08
C TYR A 336 4.86 25.55 24.78
N ASN A 337 4.85 25.08 26.04
CA ASN A 337 3.64 24.73 26.79
C ASN A 337 2.77 23.70 26.02
N THR A 338 3.42 22.66 25.50
CA THR A 338 2.78 21.51 24.85
C THR A 338 2.88 20.26 25.73
N ASN A 339 2.11 19.24 25.39
CA ASN A 339 1.95 17.99 26.13
C ASN A 339 2.17 16.78 25.19
N LEU A 340 3.17 16.87 24.31
CA LEU A 340 3.55 15.82 23.37
C LEU A 340 4.00 14.56 24.13
N LYS A 341 3.36 13.43 23.83
CA LYS A 341 3.53 12.13 24.47
C LYS A 341 3.62 11.02 23.44
N TYR A 342 4.42 9.99 23.74
CA TYR A 342 4.56 8.79 22.94
C TYR A 342 3.22 8.03 22.89
N SER A 343 2.69 7.82 21.68
CA SER A 343 1.45 7.07 21.41
C SER A 343 1.65 5.79 20.60
N ASP A 344 2.80 5.66 19.94
CA ASP A 344 3.26 4.45 19.25
C ASP A 344 4.78 4.40 19.34
N VAL A 345 5.32 3.25 19.71
CA VAL A 345 6.75 2.93 19.65
C VAL A 345 6.95 1.55 19.05
N GLY A 346 7.71 1.46 17.96
CA GLY A 346 8.23 0.19 17.44
C GLY A 346 8.51 0.23 15.95
N VAL A 347 7.44 0.27 15.14
CA VAL A 347 7.56 0.54 13.68
C VAL A 347 7.78 2.03 13.46
N TYR A 348 6.99 2.85 14.14
CA TYR A 348 7.13 4.30 14.19
C TYR A 348 7.57 4.75 15.59
N VAL A 349 7.90 6.04 15.72
CA VAL A 349 7.81 6.78 16.98
C VAL A 349 6.80 7.91 16.77
N LYS A 350 5.56 7.73 17.23
CA LYS A 350 4.51 8.76 17.14
C LYS A 350 4.46 9.56 18.44
N LEU A 351 4.39 10.89 18.32
CA LEU A 351 4.17 11.82 19.42
C LEU A 351 2.86 12.57 19.18
N ILE A 352 1.97 12.55 20.18
CA ILE A 352 0.71 13.28 20.15
C ILE A 352 0.52 14.16 21.37
N ASP A 353 -0.17 15.28 21.15
CA ASP A 353 -0.69 16.14 22.19
C ASP A 353 -2.21 16.24 21.97
N LYS A 354 -3.01 16.01 23.01
CA LYS A 354 -4.47 15.94 22.88
C LYS A 354 -5.13 17.32 22.79
N ASP A 355 -4.40 18.37 23.17
CA ASP A 355 -4.84 19.77 23.06
C ASP A 355 -4.31 20.45 21.78
N MET A 356 -3.52 19.73 20.96
CA MET A 356 -2.95 20.19 19.70
C MET A 356 -3.79 19.69 18.51
N TYR A 357 -3.98 20.53 17.49
CA TYR A 357 -4.68 20.15 16.25
C TYR A 357 -4.11 18.84 15.64
N LEU A 358 -4.96 17.83 15.42
CA LEU A 358 -4.57 16.58 14.79
C LEU A 358 -4.78 16.66 13.26
N PRO A 359 -3.74 16.47 12.42
CA PRO A 359 -3.85 16.56 10.96
C PRO A 359 -4.86 15.58 10.37
N ALA A 360 -5.79 16.10 9.58
CA ALA A 360 -6.58 15.28 8.67
C ALA A 360 -5.63 14.57 7.67
N GLY A 361 -5.78 13.26 7.51
CA GLY A 361 -4.92 12.44 6.65
C GLY A 361 -3.57 11.99 7.25
N SER A 362 -3.24 12.35 8.50
CA SER A 362 -2.06 11.77 9.18
C SER A 362 -2.31 10.33 9.64
N ILE A 363 -1.23 9.62 9.97
CA ILE A 363 -1.25 8.31 10.65
C ILE A 363 -1.66 8.39 12.14
N GLY A 364 -2.52 9.34 12.49
CA GLY A 364 -2.98 9.58 13.86
C GLY A 364 -2.00 10.33 14.76
N ALA A 365 -1.13 11.19 14.20
CA ALA A 365 -0.18 11.97 15.01
C ALA A 365 0.18 13.35 14.43
N GLN A 366 0.47 14.31 15.33
CA GLN A 366 1.02 15.64 14.99
C GLN A 366 2.51 15.62 14.68
N PHE A 367 3.20 14.55 15.09
CA PHE A 367 4.61 14.31 14.83
C PHE A 367 4.87 12.80 14.79
N TYR A 368 5.61 12.31 13.80
CA TYR A 368 6.09 10.92 13.76
C TYR A 368 7.51 10.81 13.18
N VAL A 369 8.21 9.75 13.57
CA VAL A 369 9.39 9.24 12.87
C VAL A 369 9.12 7.85 12.33
N ASP A 370 9.46 7.62 11.07
CA ASP A 370 9.74 6.32 10.48
C ASP A 370 11.26 6.24 10.25
N ALA A 371 11.93 5.17 10.64
CA ALA A 371 13.38 5.06 10.50
C ALA A 371 13.82 3.62 10.30
N THR A 372 14.51 3.35 9.18
CA THR A 372 15.22 2.08 9.00
C THR A 372 16.56 2.11 9.73
N ASP A 373 17.33 3.19 9.56
CA ASP A 373 18.61 3.42 10.23
C ASP A 373 18.93 4.92 10.32
N LYS A 374 20.04 5.30 10.99
CA LYS A 374 20.43 6.71 11.17
C LYS A 374 20.64 7.50 9.86
N ASN A 375 20.75 6.84 8.72
CA ASN A 375 20.93 7.46 7.40
C ASN A 375 19.69 7.38 6.51
N ASN A 376 18.69 6.58 6.91
CA ASN A 376 17.49 6.28 6.12
C ASN A 376 16.26 6.40 7.04
N PHE A 377 15.68 7.60 7.11
CA PHE A 377 14.57 7.94 7.99
C PHE A 377 13.71 9.08 7.44
N GLU A 378 12.44 9.12 7.86
CA GLU A 378 11.50 10.20 7.65
C GLU A 378 11.03 10.76 9.00
N ILE A 379 11.05 12.09 9.15
CA ILE A 379 10.33 12.78 10.24
C ILE A 379 9.22 13.61 9.62
N ALA A 380 7.97 13.39 10.02
CA ALA A 380 6.86 14.23 9.63
C ALA A 380 6.25 14.97 10.83
N PHE A 381 5.85 16.21 10.62
CA PHE A 381 5.60 17.18 11.68
C PHE A 381 4.63 18.28 11.23
N LEU A 382 3.82 18.80 12.16
CA LEU A 382 3.07 20.03 11.94
C LEU A 382 4.04 21.19 11.65
N TYR A 383 4.02 21.75 10.42
CA TYR A 383 4.86 22.89 10.06
C TYR A 383 4.34 24.21 10.66
N ASN A 384 3.03 24.30 10.90
CA ASN A 384 2.39 25.48 11.47
C ASN A 384 2.55 25.58 13.01
N ASN A 385 3.19 24.60 13.66
CA ASN A 385 3.43 24.58 15.09
C ASN A 385 4.94 24.63 15.40
N LYS A 386 5.35 25.67 16.16
CA LYS A 386 6.76 25.93 16.48
C LYS A 386 7.40 24.85 17.37
N ALA A 387 6.59 24.13 18.16
CA ALA A 387 7.07 23.04 19.02
C ALA A 387 7.55 21.83 18.19
N THR A 388 6.73 21.40 17.23
CA THR A 388 7.03 20.29 16.32
C THR A 388 8.11 20.66 15.31
N VAL A 389 8.16 21.91 14.84
CA VAL A 389 9.28 22.40 14.00
C VAL A 389 10.62 22.34 14.75
N GLU A 390 10.71 22.84 15.99
CA GLU A 390 11.99 22.76 16.74
C GLU A 390 12.31 21.32 17.19
N LEU A 391 11.30 20.51 17.53
CA LEU A 391 11.50 19.08 17.81
C LEU A 391 12.11 18.36 16.60
N THR A 392 11.62 18.64 15.40
CA THR A 392 12.14 18.07 14.14
C THR A 392 13.62 18.38 13.97
N LYS A 393 14.02 19.65 14.12
CA LYS A 393 15.42 20.11 14.06
C LYS A 393 16.32 19.35 15.03
N LYS A 394 15.90 19.26 16.29
CA LYS A 394 16.62 18.49 17.32
C LYS A 394 16.70 17.00 16.99
N TRP A 395 15.61 16.41 16.49
CA TRP A 395 15.54 14.97 16.22
C TRP A 395 16.28 14.54 14.95
N VAL A 396 16.39 15.38 13.90
CA VAL A 396 17.31 15.14 12.78
C VAL A 396 18.75 14.98 13.30
N THR A 397 19.23 15.98 14.04
CA THR A 397 20.61 15.98 14.57
C THR A 397 20.82 14.88 15.62
N PHE A 398 19.80 14.58 16.44
CA PHE A 398 19.88 13.51 17.43
C PHE A 398 19.86 12.12 16.80
N ILE A 399 19.11 11.88 15.72
CA ILE A 399 19.19 10.64 14.94
C ILE A 399 20.59 10.54 14.31
N ASN A 400 21.02 11.57 13.59
CA ASN A 400 22.30 11.60 12.89
C ASN A 400 23.09 12.91 13.15
N PRO A 401 24.14 12.87 14.00
CA PRO A 401 24.96 14.05 14.28
C PRO A 401 25.74 14.62 13.09
N GLU A 402 25.80 13.92 11.95
CA GLU A 402 26.35 14.44 10.69
C GLU A 402 25.38 15.39 9.96
N LEU A 403 24.11 15.46 10.39
CA LEU A 403 23.04 16.23 9.76
C LEU A 403 22.56 17.36 10.66
N ASN A 404 23.05 18.56 10.40
CA ASN A 404 22.38 19.80 10.79
C ASN A 404 21.60 20.32 9.58
N LEU A 405 20.27 20.48 9.73
CA LEU A 405 19.35 20.98 8.71
C LEU A 405 18.52 22.17 9.23
N ASP A 406 18.94 22.82 10.31
CA ASP A 406 18.13 23.82 11.04
C ASP A 406 17.70 25.01 10.17
N LYS A 407 18.52 25.35 9.15
CA LYS A 407 18.27 26.39 8.16
C LYS A 407 17.31 25.89 7.08
N GLU A 408 17.64 24.75 6.47
CA GLU A 408 16.90 24.10 5.38
C GLU A 408 15.45 23.80 5.78
N ILE A 409 15.26 23.34 7.02
CA ILE A 409 13.95 23.14 7.65
C ILE A 409 13.21 24.47 7.76
N GLN A 410 13.88 25.54 8.23
CA GLN A 410 13.24 26.84 8.43
C GLN A 410 12.81 27.46 7.10
N GLU A 411 13.72 27.50 6.12
CA GLU A 411 13.46 28.04 4.78
C GLU A 411 12.31 27.29 4.08
N THR A 412 12.21 25.97 4.27
CA THR A 412 11.12 25.18 3.69
C THR A 412 9.78 25.43 4.40
N VAL A 413 9.78 25.52 5.75
CA VAL A 413 8.59 25.85 6.56
C VAL A 413 8.06 27.25 6.22
N ASP A 414 8.94 28.25 6.12
CA ASP A 414 8.56 29.63 5.88
C ASP A 414 8.12 29.89 4.44
N ALA A 415 8.76 29.25 3.45
CA ALA A 415 8.41 29.40 2.03
C ALA A 415 7.29 28.45 1.55
N GLN A 416 6.97 27.40 2.32
CA GLN A 416 5.95 26.40 1.99
C GLN A 416 6.13 25.73 0.61
N VAL A 417 7.39 25.45 0.23
CA VAL A 417 7.77 24.76 -1.01
C VAL A 417 8.23 23.31 -0.75
N ILE A 418 8.61 22.59 -1.80
CA ILE A 418 9.34 21.32 -1.68
C ILE A 418 10.79 21.55 -2.11
N ASN A 419 11.73 21.37 -1.19
CA ASN A 419 13.16 21.51 -1.41
C ASN A 419 13.85 20.13 -1.38
N ASN A 420 14.86 19.97 -2.23
CA ASN A 420 15.70 18.76 -2.26
C ASN A 420 17.16 19.21 -2.09
N TYR A 421 17.81 18.71 -1.05
CA TYR A 421 19.17 19.04 -0.64
C TYR A 421 20.07 17.81 -0.78
N THR A 422 21.37 18.02 -0.80
CA THR A 422 22.36 16.95 -0.91
C THR A 422 23.55 17.31 -0.04
N THR A 423 23.77 16.53 1.03
CA THR A 423 24.92 16.70 1.93
C THR A 423 26.14 15.96 1.34
N GLN A 424 27.20 15.74 2.12
CA GLN A 424 28.31 14.89 1.66
C GLN A 424 27.85 13.43 1.44
N ASN A 425 27.08 12.86 2.37
CA ASN A 425 26.75 11.43 2.43
C ASN A 425 25.27 11.10 2.15
N HIS A 426 24.38 12.10 2.19
CA HIS A 426 22.92 11.89 2.16
C HIS A 426 22.23 12.69 1.05
N LYS A 427 21.07 12.18 0.62
CA LYS A 427 20.03 12.91 -0.10
C LYS A 427 18.97 13.29 0.93
N VAL A 428 18.47 14.52 0.87
CA VAL A 428 17.50 15.05 1.83
C VAL A 428 16.37 15.73 1.06
N ARG A 429 15.12 15.45 1.41
CA ARG A 429 13.94 16.10 0.84
C ARG A 429 13.11 16.68 1.96
N ILE A 430 12.71 17.94 1.86
CA ILE A 430 11.83 18.61 2.81
C ILE A 430 10.64 19.18 2.03
N GLY A 431 9.42 18.99 2.50
CA GLY A 431 8.23 19.51 1.82
C GLY A 431 6.92 19.09 2.47
N HIS A 432 5.80 19.55 1.92
CA HIS A 432 4.46 19.20 2.41
C HIS A 432 4.19 17.70 2.33
N SER A 433 3.57 17.17 3.38
CA SER A 433 2.93 15.86 3.39
C SER A 433 1.54 15.95 2.74
N THR A 434 0.92 14.80 2.45
CA THR A 434 -0.49 14.71 2.03
C THR A 434 -1.47 14.94 3.20
N ALA A 435 -0.99 15.02 4.44
CA ALA A 435 -1.75 15.35 5.64
C ALA A 435 -1.80 16.86 5.92
N ASP A 436 -2.92 17.37 6.43
CA ASP A 436 -3.19 18.81 6.58
C ASP A 436 -2.23 19.51 7.58
N LYS A 437 -1.58 20.59 7.14
CA LYS A 437 -0.50 21.32 7.82
C LYS A 437 0.73 20.49 8.23
N MET A 438 0.92 19.30 7.66
CA MET A 438 2.12 18.48 7.89
C MET A 438 3.18 18.73 6.81
N MET A 439 4.44 18.80 7.22
CA MET A 439 5.61 18.62 6.36
C MET A 439 6.33 17.33 6.73
N TYR A 440 7.19 16.84 5.86
CA TYR A 440 8.17 15.79 6.16
C TYR A 440 9.59 16.23 5.82
N ILE A 441 10.55 15.60 6.48
CA ILE A 441 11.96 15.50 6.09
C ILE A 441 12.21 14.03 5.81
N GLN A 442 12.58 13.69 4.59
CA GLN A 442 13.04 12.36 4.22
C GLN A 442 14.55 12.40 3.98
N VAL A 443 15.29 11.59 4.71
CA VAL A 443 16.75 11.44 4.63
C VAL A 443 17.05 10.04 4.11
N GLN A 444 17.94 9.96 3.12
CA GLN A 444 18.43 8.70 2.55
C GLN A 444 19.94 8.73 2.36
N SER A 445 20.62 7.59 2.52
CA SER A 445 22.01 7.44 2.06
C SER A 445 22.13 7.62 0.54
N LYS A 446 23.28 8.14 0.09
CA LYS A 446 23.54 8.39 -1.34
C LYS A 446 23.63 7.14 -2.21
#